data_AF-A0A3B8NHF5-F1
#
_entry.id   AF-A0A3B8NHF5-F1
#
_cell.length_a   1.000
_cell.length_b   1.000
_cell.length_c   1.000
_cell.angle_alpha   90.00
_cell.angle_beta   90.00
_cell.angle_gamma   90.00
#
_symmetry.space_group_name_H-M   'P 1'
#
loop_
_entity.id
_entity.type
_entity.pdbx_description
1 polymer ?
#
loop_
_entity_poly.entity_id
_entity_poly.type
_entity_poly.pdbx_seq_one_letter_code
_entity_poly.pdbx_strand_id
1 'polypeptide(L)'
;QMYIDRNYQVTSVPDLLKGEAFIRPACEDAELENGVAIEFKLRYPATVWIADDARPKQLPTWLRQGWQRTDLVIGSTDAERMNLYRRDFPKGIVKLGANRDGVNRGKGKYLVIIQPKLLAPKNKMTTVQSALDLMKNADLARGRDLYLSRHGANCASCHQLEGVGNTFAPALENIGERTTAEFLARSILEPSAAITEGFTLQAFTQQDGRYVAGIVLEETGREVKVAVTGDLVTRVPKAQLAKRETLNISAMPAIFGSMLRPQQVADVVAYLLQQKSEQ
;
A
#
# COMPACT_ATOMS: atom_id res chain seq x y z
N GLN A 1 -6.09 -16.54 9.55
CA GLN A 1 -6.28 -16.90 10.98
C GLN A 1 -6.37 -15.62 11.80
N MET A 2 -7.32 -15.53 12.72
CA MET A 2 -7.59 -14.31 13.52
C MET A 2 -6.67 -14.18 14.72
N TYR A 3 -6.48 -15.27 15.46
CA TYR A 3 -5.74 -15.32 16.71
C TYR A 3 -4.51 -16.22 16.59
N ILE A 4 -3.54 -16.06 17.48
CA ILE A 4 -2.34 -16.91 17.50
C ILE A 4 -2.55 -18.25 18.22
N ASP A 5 -3.59 -18.34 19.05
CA ASP A 5 -3.87 -19.44 19.99
C ASP A 5 -5.21 -20.14 19.71
N ARG A 6 -5.91 -19.76 18.64
CA ARG A 6 -7.19 -20.36 18.21
C ARG A 6 -7.27 -20.44 16.69
N ASN A 7 -8.09 -21.36 16.18
CA ASN A 7 -8.22 -21.63 14.74
C ASN A 7 -9.30 -20.80 14.03
N TYR A 8 -9.82 -19.75 14.67
CA TYR A 8 -10.83 -18.89 14.06
C TYR A 8 -10.29 -18.12 12.84
N GLN A 9 -11.17 -17.91 11.87
CA GLN A 9 -10.84 -17.33 10.57
C GLN A 9 -11.66 -16.07 10.28
N VAL A 10 -11.01 -15.13 9.60
CA VAL A 10 -11.69 -14.00 8.97
C VAL A 10 -12.36 -14.51 7.71
N THR A 11 -13.67 -14.29 7.59
CA THR A 11 -14.47 -14.75 6.44
C THR A 11 -14.71 -13.65 5.42
N SER A 12 -14.69 -12.38 5.85
CA SER A 12 -14.78 -11.23 4.95
C SER A 12 -14.09 -10.00 5.55
N VAL A 13 -13.50 -9.18 4.67
CA VAL A 13 -12.85 -7.91 5.03
C VAL A 13 -13.38 -6.83 4.08
N PRO A 14 -13.73 -5.63 4.58
CA PRO A 14 -14.07 -4.51 3.71
C PRO A 14 -12.93 -4.18 2.74
N ASP A 15 -13.25 -3.80 1.51
CA ASP A 15 -12.23 -3.50 0.48
C ASP A 15 -11.21 -2.46 0.96
N LEU A 16 -11.65 -1.47 1.74
CA LEU A 16 -10.80 -0.44 2.34
C LEU A 16 -9.65 -1.02 3.20
N LEU A 17 -9.88 -2.16 3.86
CA LEU A 17 -8.93 -2.78 4.80
C LEU A 17 -8.28 -4.05 4.24
N LYS A 18 -8.69 -4.48 3.05
CA LYS A 18 -8.17 -5.69 2.40
C LYS A 18 -6.69 -5.50 2.13
N GLY A 19 -5.83 -6.39 2.65
CA GLY A 19 -4.37 -6.30 2.49
C GLY A 19 -3.65 -5.38 3.49
N GLU A 20 -4.35 -4.80 4.47
CA GLU A 20 -3.67 -4.11 5.58
C GLU A 20 -2.98 -5.09 6.53
N ALA A 21 -1.93 -4.59 7.18
CA ALA A 21 -1.33 -5.28 8.32
C ALA A 21 -2.28 -5.22 9.54
N PHE A 22 -2.37 -6.34 10.25
CA PHE A 22 -3.14 -6.42 11.49
C PHE A 22 -2.38 -7.22 12.56
N ILE A 23 -2.60 -6.85 13.81
CA ILE A 23 -2.08 -7.57 14.97
C ILE A 23 -3.01 -8.74 15.23
N ARG A 24 -2.45 -9.96 15.24
CA ARG A 24 -3.12 -11.18 15.69
C ARG A 24 -2.92 -11.31 17.19
N PRO A 25 -3.94 -11.05 18.03
CA PRO A 25 -3.77 -11.19 19.47
C PRO A 25 -3.95 -12.65 19.90
N ALA A 26 -3.61 -12.96 21.16
CA ALA A 26 -4.10 -14.16 21.80
C ALA A 26 -5.56 -13.96 22.19
N CYS A 27 -6.41 -14.94 21.88
CA CYS A 27 -7.79 -14.97 22.29
C CYS A 27 -7.91 -15.11 23.82
N GLU A 28 -6.95 -15.73 24.49
CA GLU A 28 -6.92 -15.86 25.96
C GLU A 28 -6.82 -14.50 26.68
N ASP A 29 -6.25 -13.48 26.04
CA ASP A 29 -6.21 -12.11 26.56
C ASP A 29 -7.56 -11.39 26.47
N ALA A 30 -8.63 -12.09 26.03
CA ALA A 30 -9.96 -11.54 25.91
C ALA A 30 -10.62 -11.24 27.26
N GLU A 31 -10.21 -11.93 28.34
CA GLU A 31 -10.80 -11.76 29.66
C GLU A 31 -10.10 -10.69 30.52
N LEU A 32 -9.05 -10.03 29.99
CA LEU A 32 -8.40 -8.94 30.71
C LEU A 32 -9.41 -7.80 30.96
N GLU A 33 -9.58 -7.43 32.23
CA GLU A 33 -10.60 -6.47 32.69
C GLU A 33 -10.11 -5.03 32.81
N ASN A 34 -8.82 -4.79 32.97
CA ASN A 34 -8.28 -3.44 33.14
C ASN A 34 -6.83 -3.33 32.65
N GLY A 35 -6.33 -2.10 32.56
CA GLY A 35 -4.96 -1.80 32.14
C GLY A 35 -4.76 -1.79 30.62
N VAL A 36 -3.50 -1.86 30.22
CA VAL A 36 -3.06 -1.85 28.82
C VAL A 36 -2.97 -3.30 28.33
N ALA A 37 -3.72 -3.62 27.28
CA ALA A 37 -3.68 -4.94 26.67
C ALA A 37 -2.70 -5.03 25.50
N ILE A 38 -2.60 -3.95 24.70
CA ILE A 38 -1.71 -3.90 23.54
C ILE A 38 -1.00 -2.55 23.52
N GLU A 39 0.31 -2.59 23.30
CA GLU A 39 1.15 -1.41 23.13
C GLU A 39 2.04 -1.59 21.89
N PHE A 40 2.08 -0.57 21.02
CA PHE A 40 2.97 -0.56 19.85
C PHE A 40 3.40 0.86 19.49
N LYS A 41 4.52 0.98 18.76
CA LYS A 41 5.05 2.24 18.26
C LYS A 41 4.73 2.42 16.78
N LEU A 42 3.98 3.46 16.46
CA LEU A 42 3.74 3.92 15.11
C LEU A 42 4.94 4.73 14.61
N ARG A 43 5.54 4.28 13.50
CA ARG A 43 6.61 5.01 12.80
C ARG A 43 6.10 6.27 12.09
N TYR A 44 4.88 6.21 11.57
CA TYR A 44 4.19 7.29 10.86
C TYR A 44 2.84 7.56 11.52
N PRO A 45 2.23 8.74 11.30
CA PRO A 45 0.81 8.91 11.58
C PRO A 45 0.01 7.79 10.90
N ALA A 46 -1.03 7.30 11.56
CA ALA A 46 -1.82 6.18 11.06
C ALA A 46 -3.28 6.29 11.50
N THR A 47 -4.17 5.72 10.71
CA THR A 47 -5.50 5.35 11.21
C THR A 47 -5.37 3.96 11.82
N VAL A 48 -5.66 3.85 13.13
CA VAL A 48 -5.78 2.57 13.81
C VAL A 48 -7.25 2.18 13.79
N TRP A 49 -7.52 0.94 13.44
CA TRP A 49 -8.85 0.35 13.44
C TRP A 49 -8.94 -0.75 14.48
N ILE A 50 -10.07 -0.79 15.18
CA ILE A 50 -10.42 -1.86 16.12
C ILE A 50 -11.60 -2.61 15.53
N ALA A 51 -11.42 -3.91 15.29
CA ALA A 51 -12.51 -4.82 15.00
C ALA A 51 -12.94 -5.46 16.31
N ASP A 52 -14.09 -5.04 16.83
CA ASP A 52 -14.60 -5.45 18.13
C ASP A 52 -15.76 -6.42 17.96
N ASP A 53 -15.80 -7.47 18.77
CA ASP A 53 -16.87 -8.47 18.76
C ASP A 53 -18.25 -7.80 18.93
N ALA A 54 -19.16 -8.05 17.99
CA ALA A 54 -20.48 -7.42 17.94
C ALA A 54 -21.53 -8.06 18.87
N ARG A 55 -21.25 -9.21 19.51
CA ARG A 55 -22.20 -9.94 20.37
C ARG A 55 -22.56 -9.14 21.64
N PRO A 56 -21.61 -8.51 22.36
CA PRO A 56 -21.95 -7.64 23.49
C PRO A 56 -22.43 -6.28 22.98
N LYS A 57 -23.51 -5.76 23.56
CA LYS A 57 -23.98 -4.39 23.29
C LYS A 57 -23.08 -3.31 23.92
N GLN A 58 -22.27 -3.69 24.92
CA GLN A 58 -21.44 -2.78 25.69
C GLN A 58 -19.99 -2.84 25.19
N LEU A 59 -19.45 -1.68 24.81
CA LEU A 59 -18.05 -1.54 24.39
C LEU A 59 -17.12 -1.36 25.60
N PRO A 60 -15.83 -1.73 25.49
CA PRO A 60 -14.85 -1.36 26.49
C PRO A 60 -14.83 0.15 26.75
N THR A 61 -14.62 0.60 28.00
CA THR A 61 -14.67 2.03 28.37
C THR A 61 -13.76 2.88 27.49
N TRP A 62 -12.51 2.44 27.30
CA TRP A 62 -11.54 3.12 26.44
C TRP A 62 -11.97 3.23 24.96
N LEU A 63 -12.79 2.29 24.46
CA LEU A 63 -13.28 2.28 23.07
C LEU A 63 -14.49 3.21 22.90
N ARG A 64 -15.15 3.63 23.98
CA ARG A 64 -16.27 4.60 23.93
C ARG A 64 -15.81 6.03 23.72
N GLN A 65 -14.53 6.34 24.00
CA GLN A 65 -14.02 7.71 24.01
C GLN A 65 -12.96 7.94 22.91
N GLY A 66 -13.24 8.87 22.00
CA GLY A 66 -12.31 9.27 20.95
C GLY A 66 -12.16 8.28 19.78
N TRP A 67 -12.97 7.22 19.75
CA TRP A 67 -13.06 6.29 18.62
C TRP A 67 -14.37 6.49 17.86
N GLN A 68 -14.27 6.53 16.53
CA GLN A 68 -15.41 6.69 15.65
C GLN A 68 -15.92 5.31 15.20
N ARG A 69 -17.19 5.01 15.49
CA ARG A 69 -17.89 3.85 14.91
C ARG A 69 -18.06 4.06 13.39
N THR A 70 -17.91 2.98 12.62
CA THR A 70 -18.17 2.96 11.18
C THR A 70 -19.27 1.96 10.83
N ASP A 71 -19.81 2.03 9.62
CA ASP A 71 -20.77 1.04 9.09
C ASP A 71 -20.09 -0.24 8.59
N LEU A 72 -18.75 -0.28 8.65
CA LEU A 72 -17.97 -1.42 8.20
C LEU A 72 -17.95 -2.53 9.25
N VAL A 73 -17.85 -3.76 8.76
CA VAL A 73 -17.76 -4.99 9.55
C VAL A 73 -16.74 -5.96 8.98
N ILE A 74 -16.11 -6.73 9.84
CA ILE A 74 -15.31 -7.90 9.46
C ILE A 74 -16.12 -9.16 9.77
N GLY A 75 -16.25 -10.05 8.80
CA GLY A 75 -16.84 -11.37 9.02
C GLY A 75 -15.85 -12.30 9.71
N SER A 76 -16.32 -13.11 10.66
CA SER A 76 -15.46 -14.06 11.38
C SER A 76 -16.19 -15.36 11.73
N THR A 77 -15.43 -16.43 11.96
CA THR A 77 -15.99 -17.70 12.47
C THR A 77 -16.16 -17.72 14.00
N ASP A 78 -15.70 -16.69 14.74
CA ASP A 78 -15.89 -16.58 16.19
C ASP A 78 -17.16 -15.78 16.52
N ALA A 79 -17.18 -14.49 16.18
CA ALA A 79 -18.25 -13.56 16.55
C ALA A 79 -19.33 -13.42 15.45
N GLU A 80 -19.20 -14.14 14.34
CA GLU A 80 -19.89 -13.93 13.05
C GLU A 80 -19.59 -12.56 12.41
N ARG A 81 -19.64 -11.49 13.20
CA ARG A 81 -19.39 -10.10 12.81
C ARG A 81 -18.57 -9.38 13.87
N MET A 82 -17.59 -8.59 13.40
CA MET A 82 -16.83 -7.66 14.22
C MET A 82 -17.05 -6.23 13.71
N ASN A 83 -17.48 -5.37 14.62
CA ASN A 83 -17.76 -3.97 14.38
C ASN A 83 -16.45 -3.18 14.29
N LEU A 84 -16.25 -2.43 13.20
CA LEU A 84 -15.09 -1.57 13.03
C LEU A 84 -15.25 -0.17 13.64
N TYR A 85 -14.23 0.22 14.40
CA TYR A 85 -14.03 1.54 14.99
C TYR A 85 -12.69 2.08 14.50
N ARG A 86 -12.57 3.39 14.32
CA ARG A 86 -11.33 4.01 13.86
C ARG A 86 -10.94 5.21 14.70
N ARG A 87 -9.64 5.45 14.78
CA ARG A 87 -9.06 6.66 15.34
C ARG A 87 -7.73 6.97 14.66
N ASP A 88 -7.49 8.26 14.42
CA ASP A 88 -6.21 8.73 13.90
C ASP A 88 -5.24 8.98 15.05
N PHE A 89 -4.01 8.50 14.86
CA PHE A 89 -2.90 8.71 15.79
C PHE A 89 -1.73 9.39 15.08
N PRO A 90 -1.02 10.30 15.77
CA PRO A 90 0.29 10.75 15.30
C PRO A 90 1.32 9.62 15.38
N LYS A 91 2.52 9.83 14.83
CA LYS A 91 3.66 8.96 15.10
C LYS A 91 3.92 8.90 16.62
N GLY A 92 4.27 7.74 17.15
CA GLY A 92 4.50 7.57 18.59
C GLY A 92 3.90 6.28 19.16
N ILE A 93 3.84 6.21 20.49
CA ILE A 93 3.32 5.05 21.21
C ILE A 93 1.80 5.10 21.22
N VAL A 94 1.17 3.97 20.88
CA VAL A 94 -0.27 3.74 21.00
C VAL A 94 -0.47 2.65 22.06
N LYS A 95 -1.37 2.93 23.01
CA LYS A 95 -1.78 1.98 24.04
C LYS A 95 -3.28 1.72 23.90
N LEU A 96 -3.65 0.45 23.84
CA LEU A 96 -5.04 0.00 23.73
C LEU A 96 -5.42 -0.75 25.01
N GLY A 97 -6.61 -0.45 25.52
CA GLY A 97 -7.06 -0.96 26.81
C GLY A 97 -7.51 -2.41 26.77
N ALA A 98 -7.83 -2.91 27.95
CA ALA A 98 -8.34 -4.26 28.19
C ALA A 98 -9.69 -4.51 27.50
N ASN A 99 -9.94 -5.75 27.12
CA ASN A 99 -11.11 -6.14 26.33
C ASN A 99 -12.40 -6.17 27.16
N ARG A 100 -12.28 -6.36 28.48
CA ARG A 100 -13.39 -6.38 29.44
C ARG A 100 -13.51 -5.13 30.30
N ASP A 101 -12.76 -4.07 29.99
CA ASP A 101 -12.83 -2.77 30.70
C ASP A 101 -14.25 -2.20 30.69
N GLY A 102 -14.92 -2.27 31.84
CA GLY A 102 -16.31 -1.82 32.00
C GLY A 102 -17.31 -2.64 31.18
N VAL A 103 -17.01 -3.91 30.88
CA VAL A 103 -17.87 -4.86 30.17
C VAL A 103 -18.06 -6.13 31.01
N ASN A 104 -19.31 -6.48 31.32
CA ASN A 104 -19.63 -7.60 32.23
C ASN A 104 -19.94 -8.92 31.53
N ARG A 105 -19.72 -9.03 30.21
CA ARG A 105 -19.97 -10.24 29.43
C ARG A 105 -18.74 -10.65 28.62
N GLY A 106 -18.46 -11.96 28.58
CA GLY A 106 -17.39 -12.55 27.77
C GLY A 106 -17.56 -12.21 26.30
N LYS A 107 -16.45 -11.94 25.63
CA LYS A 107 -16.41 -11.54 24.21
C LYS A 107 -15.07 -11.94 23.60
N GLY A 108 -15.05 -12.15 22.29
CA GLY A 108 -13.82 -12.41 21.55
C GLY A 108 -12.84 -11.24 21.66
N LYS A 109 -11.54 -11.51 21.57
CA LYS A 109 -10.52 -10.47 21.59
C LYS A 109 -10.63 -9.60 20.34
N TYR A 110 -10.58 -8.28 20.51
CA TYR A 110 -10.58 -7.34 19.39
C TYR A 110 -9.34 -7.51 18.50
N LEU A 111 -9.49 -7.27 17.20
CA LEU A 111 -8.36 -7.19 16.26
C LEU A 111 -7.93 -5.74 16.07
N VAL A 112 -6.63 -5.52 15.82
CA VAL A 112 -6.07 -4.19 15.56
C VAL A 112 -5.53 -4.16 14.14
N ILE A 113 -6.01 -3.24 13.31
CA ILE A 113 -5.55 -3.04 11.93
C ILE A 113 -4.92 -1.66 11.83
N ILE A 114 -3.75 -1.56 11.20
CA ILE A 114 -2.98 -0.31 11.14
C ILE A 114 -2.88 0.14 9.69
N GLN A 115 -3.41 1.33 9.41
CA GLN A 115 -3.37 1.95 8.09
C GLN A 115 -2.47 3.19 8.14
N PRO A 116 -1.20 3.11 7.69
CA PRO A 116 -0.25 4.22 7.76
C PRO A 116 -0.62 5.36 6.81
N LYS A 117 -0.35 6.59 7.22
CA LYS A 117 -0.51 7.80 6.41
C LYS A 117 0.86 8.31 5.99
N LEU A 118 1.43 7.69 4.96
CA LEU A 118 2.74 8.08 4.43
C LEU A 118 2.64 9.37 3.60
N LEU A 119 1.56 9.50 2.83
CA LEU A 119 1.29 10.69 2.01
C LEU A 119 0.49 11.73 2.79
N ALA A 120 0.68 13.00 2.43
CA ALA A 120 -0.13 14.09 2.93
C ALA A 120 -0.56 15.00 1.78
N PRO A 121 -1.75 15.63 1.84
CA PRO A 121 -2.18 16.59 0.85
C PRO A 121 -1.14 17.70 0.66
N LYS A 122 -1.01 18.16 -0.59
CA LYS A 122 -0.09 19.25 -0.95
C LYS A 122 -0.67 20.09 -2.08
N ASN A 123 -0.34 21.38 -2.06
CA ASN A 123 -0.91 22.38 -2.98
C ASN A 123 0.05 22.83 -4.09
N LYS A 124 1.28 22.31 -4.12
CA LYS A 124 2.31 22.67 -5.10
C LYS A 124 3.01 21.42 -5.62
N MET A 125 3.15 21.29 -6.94
CA MET A 125 3.90 20.19 -7.55
C MET A 125 5.34 20.12 -7.04
N THR A 126 5.83 18.91 -6.79
CA THR A 126 7.26 18.68 -6.52
C THR A 126 8.01 18.77 -7.83
N THR A 127 9.12 19.50 -7.83
CA THR A 127 10.04 19.58 -8.98
C THR A 127 11.29 18.76 -8.70
N VAL A 128 12.00 18.37 -9.76
CA VAL A 128 13.29 17.67 -9.66
C VAL A 128 14.24 18.44 -8.73
N GLN A 129 14.43 19.73 -8.97
CA GLN A 129 15.31 20.57 -8.15
C GLN A 129 14.94 20.55 -6.67
N SER A 130 13.65 20.70 -6.35
CA SER A 130 13.19 20.72 -4.95
C SER A 130 13.48 19.41 -4.19
N ALA A 131 13.50 18.27 -4.90
CA ALA A 131 13.89 17.00 -4.32
C ALA A 131 15.42 16.90 -4.16
N LEU A 132 16.18 17.32 -5.18
CA LEU A 132 17.65 17.31 -5.14
C LEU A 132 18.21 18.16 -3.99
N ASP A 133 17.63 19.33 -3.73
CA ASP A 133 18.03 20.23 -2.63
C ASP A 133 17.91 19.56 -1.24
N LEU A 134 17.09 18.50 -1.13
CA LEU A 134 16.79 17.79 0.10
C LEU A 134 17.47 16.42 0.22
N MET A 135 18.30 16.02 -0.75
CA MET A 135 19.00 14.73 -0.74
C MET A 135 19.87 14.53 0.49
N LYS A 136 20.49 15.59 1.03
CA LYS A 136 21.29 15.54 2.26
C LYS A 136 20.49 15.14 3.52
N ASN A 137 19.17 15.31 3.47
CA ASN A 137 18.24 14.98 4.56
C ASN A 137 17.47 13.68 4.30
N ALA A 138 17.83 12.95 3.24
CA ALA A 138 17.09 11.78 2.81
C ALA A 138 17.12 10.67 3.87
N ASP A 139 15.96 10.06 4.09
CA ASP A 139 15.76 8.93 5.00
C ASP A 139 15.49 7.68 4.17
N LEU A 140 16.50 6.80 4.10
CA LEU A 140 16.48 5.58 3.31
C LEU A 140 15.34 4.65 3.68
N ALA A 141 15.06 4.56 4.98
CA ALA A 141 14.05 3.65 5.47
C ALA A 141 12.64 4.20 5.19
N ARG A 142 12.46 5.53 5.19
CA ARG A 142 11.24 6.17 4.66
C ARG A 142 11.13 6.02 3.14
N GLY A 143 12.24 6.07 2.42
CA GLY A 143 12.30 5.78 0.98
C GLY A 143 11.81 4.37 0.65
N ARG A 144 12.32 3.36 1.39
CA ARG A 144 11.88 1.97 1.29
C ARG A 144 10.39 1.81 1.63
N ASP A 145 9.93 2.44 2.71
CA ASP A 145 8.52 2.38 3.11
C ASP A 145 7.60 3.00 2.04
N LEU A 146 8.00 4.11 1.42
CA LEU A 146 7.27 4.74 0.31
C LEU A 146 7.26 3.87 -0.95
N TYR A 147 8.39 3.22 -1.27
CA TYR A 147 8.51 2.31 -2.41
C TYR A 147 7.58 1.11 -2.29
N LEU A 148 7.54 0.47 -1.11
CA LEU A 148 6.80 -0.77 -0.88
C LEU A 148 5.32 -0.56 -0.53
N SER A 149 4.98 0.57 0.10
CA SER A 149 3.64 0.73 0.65
C SER A 149 2.62 1.21 -0.38
N ARG A 150 1.45 0.57 -0.37
CA ARG A 150 0.23 1.02 -1.06
C ARG A 150 -0.28 2.38 -0.61
N HIS A 151 0.08 2.80 0.61
CA HIS A 151 -0.23 4.14 1.14
C HIS A 151 0.86 5.17 0.82
N GLY A 152 1.92 4.74 0.14
CA GLY A 152 3.06 5.53 -0.33
C GLY A 152 3.04 5.67 -1.86
N ALA A 153 4.21 5.57 -2.47
CA ALA A 153 4.35 5.61 -3.92
C ALA A 153 3.95 4.28 -4.59
N ASN A 154 3.93 3.17 -3.83
CA ASN A 154 3.57 1.84 -4.32
C ASN A 154 4.36 1.41 -5.57
N CYS A 155 5.63 1.81 -5.66
CA CYS A 155 6.50 1.49 -6.79
C CYS A 155 6.63 -0.03 -7.00
N ALA A 156 6.57 -0.80 -5.91
CA ALA A 156 6.62 -2.26 -5.92
C ALA A 156 5.45 -2.92 -6.70
N SER A 157 4.34 -2.21 -6.95
CA SER A 157 3.27 -2.72 -7.81
C SER A 157 3.73 -2.95 -9.25
N CYS A 158 4.73 -2.21 -9.72
CA CYS A 158 5.23 -2.34 -11.09
C CYS A 158 6.68 -2.79 -11.17
N HIS A 159 7.51 -2.39 -10.21
CA HIS A 159 8.93 -2.69 -10.18
C HIS A 159 9.27 -3.74 -9.13
N GLN A 160 10.21 -4.61 -9.45
CA GLN A 160 10.78 -5.54 -8.50
C GLN A 160 12.07 -4.96 -7.93
N LEU A 161 12.28 -5.19 -6.63
CA LEU A 161 13.52 -4.87 -5.94
C LEU A 161 13.64 -5.74 -4.68
N GLU A 162 14.84 -6.24 -4.35
CA GLU A 162 15.08 -7.15 -3.21
C GLU A 162 14.15 -8.39 -3.25
N GLY A 163 13.77 -8.86 -4.45
CA GLY A 163 12.83 -9.98 -4.63
C GLY A 163 11.36 -9.64 -4.32
N VAL A 164 11.03 -8.39 -4.01
CA VAL A 164 9.68 -7.92 -3.71
C VAL A 164 9.15 -7.05 -4.85
N GLY A 165 7.89 -7.26 -5.24
CA GLY A 165 7.21 -6.49 -6.29
C GLY A 165 6.99 -7.30 -7.58
N ASN A 166 6.56 -6.61 -8.64
CA ASN A 166 6.25 -7.21 -9.95
C ASN A 166 7.33 -6.86 -10.99
N THR A 167 7.39 -7.64 -12.07
CA THR A 167 8.31 -7.43 -13.21
C THR A 167 7.62 -6.75 -14.40
N PHE A 168 6.62 -5.90 -14.14
CA PHE A 168 5.85 -5.22 -15.18
C PHE A 168 6.55 -3.98 -15.74
N ALA A 169 7.55 -3.46 -15.02
CA ALA A 169 8.35 -2.30 -15.37
C ALA A 169 9.85 -2.64 -15.29
N PRO A 170 10.77 -1.74 -15.71
CA PRO A 170 12.19 -2.02 -15.73
C PRO A 170 12.74 -2.50 -14.38
N ALA A 171 13.63 -3.49 -14.42
CA ALA A 171 14.39 -3.99 -13.28
C ALA A 171 15.17 -2.85 -12.60
N LEU A 172 14.97 -2.68 -11.28
CA LEU A 172 15.62 -1.63 -10.48
C LEU A 172 16.81 -2.16 -9.67
N GLU A 173 17.12 -3.45 -9.78
CA GLU A 173 18.31 -4.05 -9.20
C GLU A 173 19.58 -3.31 -9.70
N ASN A 174 20.51 -3.02 -8.81
CA ASN A 174 21.75 -2.28 -9.13
C ASN A 174 21.51 -0.92 -9.81
N ILE A 175 20.31 -0.32 -9.71
CA ILE A 175 20.02 0.96 -10.38
C ILE A 175 20.96 2.07 -9.91
N GLY A 176 21.41 2.04 -8.65
CA GLY A 176 22.32 3.02 -8.08
C GLY A 176 23.73 3.06 -8.69
N GLU A 177 24.09 2.08 -9.51
CA GLU A 177 25.35 2.07 -10.28
C GLU A 177 25.21 2.66 -11.68
N ARG A 178 23.98 2.74 -12.18
CA ARG A 178 23.67 2.97 -13.60
C ARG A 178 23.17 4.37 -13.87
N THR A 179 22.89 5.14 -12.82
CA THR A 179 22.16 6.40 -12.93
C THR A 179 22.50 7.39 -11.83
N THR A 180 21.98 8.62 -11.95
CA THR A 180 22.19 9.71 -10.99
C THR A 180 20.93 10.03 -10.20
N ALA A 181 21.08 10.77 -9.09
CA ALA A 181 19.95 11.28 -8.33
C ALA A 181 18.99 12.11 -9.19
N GLU A 182 19.53 12.95 -10.09
CA GLU A 182 18.73 13.78 -10.98
C GLU A 182 17.90 12.94 -11.94
N PHE A 183 18.51 11.92 -12.54
CA PHE A 183 17.80 11.04 -13.47
C PHE A 183 16.68 10.26 -12.78
N LEU A 184 16.91 9.74 -11.56
CA LEU A 184 15.87 9.05 -10.78
C LEU A 184 14.73 10.00 -10.40
N ALA A 185 15.07 11.19 -9.90
CA ALA A 185 14.07 12.20 -9.55
C ALA A 185 13.23 12.62 -10.77
N ARG A 186 13.87 12.80 -11.93
CA ARG A 186 13.19 13.09 -13.20
C ARG A 186 12.33 11.92 -13.66
N SER A 187 12.81 10.69 -13.58
CA SER A 187 12.03 9.50 -13.95
C SER A 187 10.77 9.36 -13.10
N ILE A 188 10.85 9.68 -11.80
CA ILE A 188 9.71 9.65 -10.88
C ILE A 188 8.69 10.76 -11.19
N LEU A 189 9.18 11.99 -11.43
CA LEU A 189 8.32 13.17 -11.53
C LEU A 189 7.83 13.46 -12.95
N GLU A 190 8.61 13.06 -13.95
CA GLU A 190 8.44 13.32 -15.37
C GLU A 190 8.65 12.01 -16.18
N PRO A 191 7.88 10.93 -15.92
CA PRO A 191 8.17 9.60 -16.44
C PRO A 191 8.15 9.47 -17.97
N SER A 192 7.46 10.37 -18.67
CA SER A 192 7.43 10.41 -20.14
C SER A 192 8.58 11.21 -20.77
N ALA A 193 9.43 11.88 -19.98
CA ALA A 193 10.56 12.66 -20.51
C ALA A 193 11.67 11.78 -21.09
N ALA A 194 11.83 10.57 -20.55
CA ALA A 194 12.71 9.53 -21.07
C ALA A 194 12.10 8.16 -20.77
N ILE A 195 11.63 7.47 -21.81
CA ILE A 195 11.00 6.15 -21.67
C ILE A 195 12.03 5.07 -22.01
N THR A 196 12.24 4.12 -21.11
CA THR A 196 13.08 2.95 -21.36
C THR A 196 12.51 2.14 -22.53
N GLU A 197 13.38 1.73 -23.46
CA GLU A 197 13.00 0.88 -24.58
C GLU A 197 12.28 -0.38 -24.09
N GLY A 198 11.20 -0.77 -24.78
CA GLY A 198 10.35 -1.89 -24.40
C GLY A 198 9.25 -1.57 -23.36
N PHE A 199 9.29 -0.39 -22.72
CA PHE A 199 8.30 0.02 -21.71
C PHE A 199 7.43 1.22 -22.14
N THR A 200 7.31 1.43 -23.46
CA THR A 200 6.33 2.36 -24.01
C THR A 200 4.92 1.78 -23.86
N LEU A 201 3.94 2.64 -23.58
CA LEU A 201 2.56 2.19 -23.46
C LEU A 201 2.04 1.74 -24.83
N GLN A 202 1.49 0.52 -24.89
CA GLN A 202 0.89 -0.04 -26.08
C GLN A 202 -0.63 0.04 -25.97
N ALA A 203 -1.28 0.63 -26.97
CA ALA A 203 -2.72 0.71 -27.09
C ALA A 203 -3.24 -0.34 -28.07
N PHE A 204 -4.29 -1.04 -27.67
CA PHE A 204 -4.94 -2.10 -28.42
C PHE A 204 -6.43 -1.77 -28.53
N THR A 205 -6.89 -1.56 -29.76
CA THR A 205 -8.31 -1.41 -30.08
C THR A 205 -8.80 -2.72 -30.68
N GLN A 206 -9.81 -3.32 -30.05
CA GLN A 206 -10.44 -4.55 -30.50
C GLN A 206 -11.57 -4.26 -31.50
N GLN A 207 -11.92 -5.25 -32.32
CA GLN A 207 -12.97 -5.16 -33.34
C GLN A 207 -14.35 -4.87 -32.74
N ASP A 208 -14.59 -5.25 -31.49
CA ASP A 208 -15.82 -4.97 -30.74
C ASP A 208 -15.83 -3.58 -30.07
N GLY A 209 -14.81 -2.76 -30.32
CA GLY A 209 -14.66 -1.42 -29.77
C GLY A 209 -13.99 -1.38 -28.39
N ARG A 210 -13.65 -2.52 -27.76
CA ARG A 210 -12.90 -2.51 -26.50
C ARG A 210 -11.51 -1.92 -26.70
N TYR A 211 -11.09 -1.10 -25.75
CA TYR A 211 -9.80 -0.44 -25.74
C TYR A 211 -8.98 -0.88 -24.51
N VAL A 212 -7.72 -1.26 -24.73
CA VAL A 212 -6.78 -1.67 -23.68
C VAL A 212 -5.48 -0.90 -23.90
N ALA A 213 -4.95 -0.26 -22.86
CA ALA A 213 -3.64 0.39 -22.90
C ALA A 213 -2.77 -0.10 -21.74
N GLY A 214 -1.55 -0.54 -22.02
CA GLY A 214 -0.67 -1.13 -21.02
C GLY A 214 0.71 -1.52 -21.55
N ILE A 215 1.51 -2.16 -20.69
CA ILE A 215 2.81 -2.72 -21.05
C ILE A 215 2.64 -4.14 -21.56
N VAL A 216 3.30 -4.48 -22.66
CA VAL A 216 3.32 -5.85 -23.17
C VAL A 216 4.28 -6.67 -22.33
N LEU A 217 3.75 -7.67 -21.63
CA LEU A 217 4.55 -8.60 -20.82
C LEU A 217 5.03 -9.79 -21.65
N GLU A 218 4.18 -10.27 -22.54
CA GLU A 218 4.40 -11.48 -23.32
C GLU A 218 3.56 -11.39 -24.60
N GLU A 219 4.11 -11.89 -25.70
CA GLU A 219 3.39 -11.97 -26.97
C GLU A 219 3.59 -13.34 -27.62
N THR A 220 2.49 -14.01 -27.93
CA THR A 220 2.50 -15.30 -28.65
C THR A 220 1.87 -15.12 -30.03
N GLY A 221 1.83 -16.18 -30.83
CA GLY A 221 1.11 -16.16 -32.11
C GLY A 221 -0.40 -15.91 -31.97
N ARG A 222 -1.00 -16.14 -30.79
CA ARG A 222 -2.46 -16.05 -30.59
C ARG A 222 -2.91 -14.81 -29.83
N GLU A 223 -2.10 -14.31 -28.91
CA GLU A 223 -2.51 -13.26 -27.99
C GLU A 223 -1.33 -12.42 -27.49
N VAL A 224 -1.66 -11.23 -26.99
CA VAL A 224 -0.75 -10.32 -26.30
C VAL A 224 -1.19 -10.22 -24.84
N LYS A 225 -0.27 -10.50 -23.91
CA LYS A 225 -0.47 -10.32 -22.47
C LYS A 225 -0.05 -8.91 -22.10
N VAL A 226 -0.98 -8.14 -21.56
CA VAL A 226 -0.83 -6.72 -21.30
C VAL A 226 -1.03 -6.44 -19.82
N ALA A 227 -0.02 -5.87 -19.16
CA ALA A 227 -0.16 -5.26 -17.84
C ALA A 227 -0.82 -3.89 -17.99
N VAL A 228 -2.03 -3.75 -17.45
CA VAL A 228 -2.70 -2.47 -17.33
C VAL A 228 -2.49 -1.91 -15.93
N THR A 229 -2.75 -0.62 -15.75
CA THR A 229 -2.59 0.06 -14.45
C THR A 229 -3.35 -0.65 -13.33
N GLY A 230 -2.71 -0.79 -12.15
CA GLY A 230 -3.34 -1.36 -10.95
C GLY A 230 -3.30 -2.89 -10.87
N ASP A 231 -2.17 -3.50 -11.26
CA ASP A 231 -1.90 -4.95 -11.17
C ASP A 231 -2.86 -5.86 -11.96
N LEU A 232 -3.65 -5.30 -12.88
CA LEU A 232 -4.46 -6.09 -13.79
C LEU A 232 -3.61 -6.54 -14.98
N VAL A 233 -3.66 -7.84 -15.25
CA VAL A 233 -3.14 -8.41 -16.49
C VAL A 233 -4.32 -8.85 -17.35
N THR A 234 -4.36 -8.36 -18.58
CA THR A 234 -5.37 -8.76 -19.57
C THR A 234 -4.72 -9.44 -20.75
N ARG A 235 -5.47 -10.33 -21.41
CA ARG A 235 -5.05 -10.99 -22.66
C ARG A 235 -5.86 -10.40 -23.79
N VAL A 236 -5.16 -9.93 -24.82
CA VAL A 236 -5.76 -9.40 -26.05
C VAL A 236 -5.55 -10.44 -27.15
N PRO A 237 -6.61 -11.16 -27.58
CA PRO A 237 -6.50 -12.09 -28.71
C PRO A 237 -6.16 -11.33 -29.99
N LYS A 238 -5.13 -11.75 -30.71
CA LYS A 238 -4.71 -11.10 -31.98
C LYS A 238 -5.80 -11.16 -33.05
N ALA A 239 -6.60 -12.23 -33.05
CA ALA A 239 -7.75 -12.37 -33.94
C ALA A 239 -8.85 -11.31 -33.73
N GLN A 240 -8.92 -10.72 -32.53
CA GLN A 240 -9.88 -9.67 -32.17
C GLN A 240 -9.27 -8.26 -32.29
N LEU A 241 -7.99 -8.14 -32.64
CA LEU A 241 -7.28 -6.87 -32.70
C LEU A 241 -7.60 -6.13 -34.01
N ALA A 242 -8.16 -4.93 -33.89
CA ALA A 242 -8.39 -4.04 -35.02
C ALA A 242 -7.20 -3.09 -35.25
N LYS A 243 -6.60 -2.58 -34.18
CA LYS A 243 -5.48 -1.63 -34.26
C LYS A 243 -4.55 -1.77 -33.05
N ARG A 244 -3.25 -1.63 -33.29
CA ARG A 244 -2.21 -1.48 -32.26
C ARG A 244 -1.43 -0.20 -32.48
N GLU A 245 -1.17 0.53 -31.41
CA GLU A 245 -0.43 1.78 -31.46
C GLU A 245 0.58 1.84 -30.32
N THR A 246 1.78 2.33 -30.61
CA THR A 246 2.75 2.72 -29.59
C THR A 246 2.45 4.17 -29.21
N LEU A 247 2.19 4.42 -27.93
CA LEU A 247 1.93 5.75 -27.41
C LEU A 247 3.23 6.37 -26.87
N ASN A 248 3.44 7.66 -27.12
CA ASN A 248 4.57 8.43 -26.58
C ASN A 248 4.32 8.87 -25.12
N ILE A 249 3.79 7.96 -24.30
CA ILE A 249 3.56 8.17 -22.87
C ILE A 249 4.08 6.96 -22.09
N SER A 250 4.66 7.23 -20.93
CA SER A 250 5.10 6.18 -20.02
C SER A 250 3.91 5.49 -19.35
N ALA A 251 4.04 4.20 -19.08
CA ALA A 251 3.10 3.49 -18.20
C ALA A 251 3.27 3.85 -16.73
N MET A 252 4.41 4.44 -16.35
CA MET A 252 4.60 4.97 -15.01
C MET A 252 3.69 6.19 -14.80
N PRO A 253 2.84 6.22 -13.76
CA PRO A 253 1.89 7.30 -13.55
C PRO A 253 2.54 8.67 -13.35
N ALA A 254 2.12 9.69 -14.10
CA ALA A 254 2.60 11.07 -13.95
C ALA A 254 1.97 11.82 -12.73
N ILE A 255 1.57 11.09 -11.69
CA ILE A 255 0.91 11.66 -10.49
C ILE A 255 1.89 11.94 -9.35
N PHE A 256 3.11 11.39 -9.39
CA PHE A 256 4.01 11.42 -8.24
C PHE A 256 4.42 12.84 -7.86
N GLY A 257 4.46 13.77 -8.81
CA GLY A 257 4.71 15.19 -8.54
C GLY A 257 3.61 15.88 -7.72
N SER A 258 2.34 15.45 -7.85
CA SER A 258 1.23 15.97 -7.04
C SER A 258 1.05 15.20 -5.72
N MET A 259 1.55 13.96 -5.66
CA MET A 259 1.35 13.06 -4.52
C MET A 259 2.50 13.10 -3.50
N LEU A 260 3.76 13.07 -3.95
CA LEU A 260 4.94 13.02 -3.08
C LEU A 260 5.44 14.43 -2.76
N ARG A 261 5.81 14.67 -1.50
CA ARG A 261 6.53 15.90 -1.11
C ARG A 261 7.99 15.85 -1.58
N PRO A 262 8.68 16.99 -1.74
CA PRO A 262 10.07 17.01 -2.18
C PRO A 262 10.99 16.11 -1.37
N GLN A 263 10.87 16.14 -0.04
CA GLN A 263 11.63 15.24 0.84
C GLN A 263 11.33 13.76 0.56
N GLN A 264 10.07 13.40 0.29
CA GLN A 264 9.68 12.01 0.03
C GLN A 264 10.26 11.48 -1.29
N VAL A 265 10.35 12.35 -2.31
CA VAL A 265 11.06 12.01 -3.55
C VAL A 265 12.54 11.83 -3.27
N ALA A 266 13.17 12.72 -2.50
CA ALA A 266 14.57 12.58 -2.10
C ALA A 266 14.83 11.26 -1.34
N ASP A 267 13.91 10.86 -0.46
CA ASP A 267 14.01 9.62 0.30
C ASP A 267 13.95 8.39 -0.62
N VAL A 268 13.00 8.34 -1.56
CA VAL A 268 12.89 7.24 -2.54
C VAL A 268 14.12 7.21 -3.45
N VAL A 269 14.57 8.36 -3.95
CA VAL A 269 15.78 8.46 -4.78
C VAL A 269 17.01 7.96 -4.01
N ALA A 270 17.18 8.37 -2.75
CA ALA A 270 18.29 7.90 -1.92
C ALA A 270 18.23 6.38 -1.69
N TYR A 271 17.03 5.82 -1.44
CA TYR A 271 16.85 4.37 -1.31
C TYR A 271 17.23 3.63 -2.60
N LEU A 272 16.85 4.14 -3.77
CA LEU A 272 17.20 3.56 -5.07
C LEU A 272 18.70 3.67 -5.38
N LEU A 273 19.35 4.79 -5.01
CA LEU A 273 20.79 4.96 -5.19
C LEU A 273 21.63 4.01 -4.34
N GLN A 274 21.07 3.46 -3.27
CA GLN A 274 21.73 2.42 -2.48
C GLN A 274 21.60 1.01 -3.05
N GLN A 275 20.75 0.82 -4.05
CA GLN A 275 20.61 -0.46 -4.74
C GLN A 275 21.80 -0.65 -5.67
N LYS A 276 22.86 -1.25 -5.14
CA LYS A 276 24.11 -1.59 -5.81
C LYS A 276 24.38 -3.08 -5.62
N SER A 277 25.25 -3.63 -6.46
CA SER A 277 25.69 -5.01 -6.29
C SER A 277 26.30 -5.20 -4.90
N GLU A 278 25.98 -6.32 -4.24
CA GLU A 278 26.72 -6.73 -3.05
C GLU A 278 28.18 -6.95 -3.47
N GLN A 279 29.11 -6.25 -2.83
CA GLN A 279 30.55 -6.49 -2.96
C GLN A 279 30.97 -7.70 -2.14
#